data_AF-A0A136JBD8-F1
#
_entry.id   AF-A0A136JBD8-F1
#
_cell.length_a   1.000
_cell.length_b   1.000
_cell.length_c   1.000
_cell.angle_alpha   90.00
_cell.angle_beta   90.00
_cell.angle_gamma   90.00
#
_symmetry.space_group_name_H-M   'P 1'
#
loop_
_entity.id
_entity.type
_entity.pdbx_description
1 polymer ?
#
loop_
_entity_poly.entity_id
_entity_poly.type
_entity_poly.pdbx_seq_one_letter_code
_entity_poly.pdbx_strand_id
1 'polypeptide(L)'
;MSLEVIYVVRHGFRTSWTVDPMTGKYSLGIRSPTGISNDPPLTSHGIDQSRELAAHLMKIEPAVDQVYSSPYYRCMQTIQPFVDLRNSSPETATSQPIQAEGVNPAFTIRAEGGISEWFGAAHFEHPMYAPMEVLEQYFPAVDETYTSAVTRPPNGESATALHLRVARAMQALIERSDREGKKAILLCSHAATVIALGRVLTGQVPNDLEEDDFQAFTCGLSVYRRNRQGKGQGTGAEVANESRPDHGWTSSLAVSGGWDCEANSDCSFLRNGPERGWRFSVDESFVDFGSSELPGSTVGTLDGPGLDSSKL
;
A
#
# COMPACT_ATOMS: atom_id res chain seq x y z
N MET A 1 20.41 15.46 1.44
CA MET A 1 19.32 14.50 1.20
C MET A 1 19.62 13.85 -0.14
N SER A 2 19.89 12.55 -0.14
CA SER A 2 20.28 11.74 -1.30
C SER A 2 19.06 11.15 -2.03
N LEU A 3 17.95 10.91 -1.32
CA LEU A 3 16.75 10.32 -1.89
C LEU A 3 16.03 11.33 -2.79
N GLU A 4 15.90 11.00 -4.06
CA GLU A 4 15.36 11.86 -5.12
C GLU A 4 13.95 11.43 -5.55
N VAL A 5 13.68 10.12 -5.56
CA VAL A 5 12.41 9.56 -6.08
C VAL A 5 11.87 8.47 -5.16
N ILE A 6 10.56 8.50 -4.94
CA ILE A 6 9.80 7.43 -4.30
C ILE A 6 8.80 6.90 -5.31
N TYR A 7 8.94 5.62 -5.64
CA TYR A 7 7.98 4.88 -6.44
C TYR A 7 6.98 4.20 -5.52
N VAL A 8 5.69 4.26 -5.84
CA VAL A 8 4.63 3.61 -5.06
C VAL A 8 3.80 2.76 -5.98
N VAL A 9 3.59 1.50 -5.60
CA VAL A 9 2.77 0.56 -6.36
C VAL A 9 1.74 -0.11 -5.45
N ARG A 10 0.54 -0.32 -5.98
CA ARG A 10 -0.44 -1.20 -5.35
C ARG A 10 -0.17 -2.64 -5.75
N HIS A 11 -0.41 -3.59 -4.84
CA HIS A 11 -0.42 -5.01 -5.19
C HIS A 11 -1.28 -5.32 -6.45
N GLY A 12 -0.96 -6.43 -7.12
CA GLY A 12 -1.69 -6.91 -8.29
C GLY A 12 -3.10 -7.44 -7.98
N PHE A 13 -3.79 -7.90 -9.01
CA PHE A 13 -5.13 -8.46 -8.88
C PHE A 13 -5.14 -9.66 -7.94
N ARG A 14 -5.96 -9.59 -6.88
CA ARG A 14 -6.03 -10.61 -5.82
C ARG A 14 -7.32 -11.39 -5.82
N THR A 15 -7.30 -12.54 -5.15
CA THR A 15 -8.55 -13.21 -4.77
C THR A 15 -9.28 -12.42 -3.67
N SER A 16 -10.61 -12.49 -3.68
CA SER A 16 -11.48 -11.75 -2.77
C SER A 16 -11.68 -12.49 -1.46
N TRP A 17 -11.77 -11.76 -0.35
CA TRP A 17 -12.20 -12.25 0.96
C TRP A 17 -13.49 -11.53 1.39
N THR A 18 -14.18 -12.09 2.38
CA THR A 18 -15.27 -11.43 3.11
C THR A 18 -14.98 -11.44 4.60
N VAL A 19 -15.63 -10.54 5.34
CA VAL A 19 -15.59 -10.49 6.80
C VAL A 19 -17.01 -10.41 7.33
N ASP A 20 -17.31 -11.18 8.36
CA ASP A 20 -18.53 -11.02 9.14
C ASP A 20 -18.34 -9.87 10.13
N PRO A 21 -19.10 -8.75 10.01
CA PRO A 21 -18.92 -7.56 10.83
C PRO A 21 -19.27 -7.78 12.31
N MET A 22 -20.06 -8.80 12.65
CA MET A 22 -20.46 -9.10 14.03
C MET A 22 -19.45 -9.99 14.75
N THR A 23 -18.81 -10.89 14.01
CA THR A 23 -17.92 -11.91 14.60
C THR A 23 -16.44 -11.66 14.31
N GLY A 24 -16.13 -10.76 13.39
CA GLY A 24 -14.77 -10.55 12.88
C GLY A 24 -14.23 -11.73 12.06
N LYS A 25 -15.08 -12.69 11.70
CA LYS A 25 -14.65 -13.90 11.01
C LYS A 25 -14.41 -13.62 9.53
N TYR A 26 -13.15 -13.71 9.13
CA TYR A 26 -12.75 -13.65 7.72
C TYR A 26 -12.96 -14.98 7.01
N SER A 27 -13.48 -14.92 5.79
CA SER A 27 -13.67 -16.08 4.91
C SER A 27 -13.03 -15.84 3.54
N LEU A 28 -12.32 -16.85 3.03
CA LEU A 28 -11.66 -16.84 1.73
C LEU A 28 -12.10 -18.07 0.94
N GLY A 29 -12.45 -17.90 -0.33
CA GLY A 29 -12.89 -19.01 -1.19
C GLY A 29 -11.77 -20.01 -1.53
N ILE A 30 -10.51 -19.63 -1.26
CA ILE A 30 -9.33 -20.46 -1.40
C ILE A 30 -8.53 -20.44 -0.10
N ARG A 31 -7.66 -21.43 0.13
CA ARG A 31 -6.75 -21.41 1.28
C ARG A 31 -5.64 -20.39 1.01
N SER A 32 -5.41 -19.48 1.96
CA SER A 32 -4.25 -18.59 1.91
C SER A 32 -2.95 -19.40 2.10
N PRO A 33 -1.86 -19.09 1.37
CA PRO A 33 -0.54 -19.68 1.59
C PRO A 33 -0.06 -19.55 3.04
N THR A 34 -0.33 -18.41 3.68
CA THR A 34 0.06 -18.16 5.07
C THR A 34 -0.93 -18.76 6.07
N GLY A 35 -2.04 -19.32 5.60
CA GLY A 35 -3.14 -19.81 6.43
C GLY A 35 -4.02 -18.70 7.02
N ILE A 36 -3.72 -17.44 6.74
CA ILE A 36 -4.40 -16.27 7.30
C ILE A 36 -5.51 -15.82 6.33
N SER A 37 -6.75 -15.75 6.81
CA SER A 37 -7.94 -15.58 5.97
C SER A 37 -8.03 -14.22 5.24
N ASN A 38 -7.44 -13.14 5.78
CA ASN A 38 -7.38 -11.82 5.13
C ASN A 38 -6.07 -11.59 4.35
N ASP A 39 -5.28 -12.65 4.13
CA ASP A 39 -4.00 -12.60 3.43
C ASP A 39 -4.00 -13.46 2.16
N PRO A 40 -4.86 -13.16 1.18
CA PRO A 40 -4.98 -13.94 -0.05
C PRO A 40 -3.75 -13.78 -0.95
N PRO A 41 -3.49 -14.77 -1.82
CA PRO A 41 -2.59 -14.60 -2.93
C PRO A 41 -3.21 -13.79 -4.08
N LEU A 42 -2.34 -13.38 -5.01
CA LEU A 42 -2.73 -12.88 -6.32
C LEU A 42 -3.48 -13.96 -7.12
N THR A 43 -4.34 -13.53 -8.05
CA THR A 43 -4.88 -14.42 -9.09
C THR A 43 -3.79 -14.69 -10.14
N SER A 44 -4.02 -15.66 -11.04
CA SER A 44 -3.13 -15.85 -12.20
C SER A 44 -2.97 -14.55 -13.01
N HIS A 45 -4.06 -13.79 -13.17
CA HIS A 45 -4.03 -12.47 -13.81
C HIS A 45 -3.17 -11.46 -13.03
N GLY A 46 -3.28 -11.42 -11.69
CA GLY A 46 -2.42 -10.57 -10.87
C GLY A 46 -0.93 -10.94 -10.93
N ILE A 47 -0.60 -12.21 -11.16
CA ILE A 47 0.78 -12.65 -11.40
C ILE A 47 1.29 -12.16 -12.76
N ASP A 48 0.44 -12.10 -13.78
CA ASP A 48 0.84 -11.54 -15.06
C ASP A 48 1.06 -10.02 -14.95
N GLN A 49 0.18 -9.30 -14.24
CA GLN A 49 0.39 -7.88 -13.90
C GLN A 49 1.71 -7.65 -13.15
N SER A 50 2.07 -8.51 -12.19
CA SER A 50 3.32 -8.34 -11.43
C SER A 50 4.58 -8.56 -12.27
N ARG A 51 4.53 -9.45 -13.27
CA ARG A 51 5.61 -9.63 -14.25
C ARG A 51 5.74 -8.44 -15.20
N GLU A 52 4.64 -7.88 -15.66
CA GLU A 52 4.62 -6.68 -16.51
C GLU A 52 5.19 -5.48 -15.73
N LEU A 53 4.77 -5.30 -14.48
CA LEU A 53 5.34 -4.32 -13.56
C LEU A 53 6.84 -4.51 -13.39
N ALA A 54 7.30 -5.74 -13.12
CA ALA A 54 8.72 -6.03 -12.94
C ALA A 54 9.55 -5.67 -14.19
N ALA A 55 9.06 -6.01 -15.39
CA ALA A 55 9.71 -5.66 -16.64
C ALA A 55 9.76 -4.14 -16.89
N HIS A 56 8.75 -3.39 -16.41
CA HIS A 56 8.74 -1.94 -16.45
C HIS A 56 9.74 -1.33 -15.44
N LEU A 57 9.72 -1.78 -14.19
CA LEU A 57 10.60 -1.30 -13.11
C LEU A 57 12.09 -1.50 -13.42
N MET A 58 12.46 -2.52 -14.21
CA MET A 58 13.84 -2.71 -14.67
C MET A 58 14.36 -1.61 -15.60
N LYS A 59 13.48 -0.73 -16.12
CA LYS A 59 13.81 0.29 -17.12
C LYS A 59 13.67 1.72 -16.62
N ILE A 60 13.16 1.90 -15.40
CA ILE A 60 12.90 3.24 -14.86
C ILE A 60 14.20 3.91 -14.41
N GLU A 61 14.23 5.24 -14.48
CA GLU A 61 15.36 6.05 -14.02
C GLU A 61 14.89 7.17 -13.07
N PRO A 62 15.52 7.36 -11.90
CA PRO A 62 16.61 6.54 -11.35
C PRO A 62 16.16 5.11 -11.00
N ALA A 63 17.06 4.14 -11.20
CA ALA A 63 16.84 2.76 -10.80
C ALA A 63 16.55 2.61 -9.29
N VAL A 64 15.76 1.59 -8.93
CA VAL A 64 15.41 1.32 -7.51
C VAL A 64 16.62 0.83 -6.73
N ASP A 65 16.99 1.52 -5.65
CA ASP A 65 18.10 1.18 -4.76
C ASP A 65 17.67 0.34 -3.54
N GLN A 66 16.39 0.37 -3.17
CA GLN A 66 15.81 -0.42 -2.07
C GLN A 66 14.30 -0.58 -2.26
N VAL A 67 13.79 -1.78 -1.96
CA VAL A 67 12.34 -2.04 -1.89
C VAL A 67 11.88 -2.11 -0.44
N TYR A 68 10.74 -1.47 -0.18
CA TYR A 68 9.91 -1.70 1.01
C TYR A 68 8.56 -2.22 0.55
N SER A 69 8.07 -3.29 1.18
CA SER A 69 6.77 -3.86 0.84
C SER A 69 5.95 -4.06 2.10
N SER A 70 4.65 -3.85 2.01
CA SER A 70 3.74 -4.38 3.04
C SER A 70 3.98 -5.88 3.19
N PRO A 71 3.99 -6.43 4.42
CA PRO A 71 4.29 -7.85 4.64
C PRO A 71 3.16 -8.80 4.23
N TYR A 72 1.99 -8.29 3.84
CA TYR A 72 0.91 -9.13 3.30
C TYR A 72 1.39 -9.85 2.03
N TYR A 73 1.05 -11.14 1.93
CA TYR A 73 1.53 -12.06 0.91
C TYR A 73 1.35 -11.49 -0.51
N ARG A 74 0.20 -10.89 -0.80
CA ARG A 74 -0.09 -10.27 -2.11
C ARG A 74 0.89 -9.15 -2.51
N CYS A 75 1.37 -8.34 -1.57
CA CYS A 75 2.32 -7.27 -1.85
C CYS A 75 3.71 -7.86 -2.11
N MET A 76 4.14 -8.78 -1.24
CA MET A 76 5.39 -9.52 -1.40
C MET A 76 5.43 -10.26 -2.75
N GLN A 77 4.35 -10.96 -3.10
CA GLN A 77 4.18 -11.67 -4.36
C GLN A 77 4.14 -10.75 -5.59
N THR A 78 3.67 -9.50 -5.43
CA THR A 78 3.70 -8.50 -6.50
C THR A 78 5.13 -8.03 -6.80
N ILE A 79 5.96 -7.90 -5.77
CA ILE A 79 7.33 -7.39 -5.91
C ILE A 79 8.35 -8.47 -6.27
N GLN A 80 8.12 -9.72 -5.88
CA GLN A 80 9.07 -10.80 -6.05
C GLN A 80 9.65 -10.90 -7.47
N PRO A 81 8.87 -10.81 -8.57
CA PRO A 81 9.43 -10.91 -9.91
C PRO A 81 10.44 -9.79 -10.24
N PHE A 82 10.26 -8.57 -9.71
CA PHE A 82 11.21 -7.47 -9.91
C PHE A 82 12.54 -7.76 -9.19
N VAL A 83 12.46 -8.23 -7.94
CA VAL A 83 13.64 -8.56 -7.14
C VAL A 83 14.42 -9.72 -7.74
N ASP A 84 13.72 -10.75 -8.23
CA ASP A 84 14.33 -11.88 -8.94
C ASP A 84 15.10 -11.41 -10.19
N LEU A 85 14.51 -10.52 -10.99
CA LEU A 85 15.17 -9.94 -12.16
C LEU A 85 16.40 -9.10 -11.76
N ARG A 86 16.33 -8.30 -10.69
CA ARG A 86 17.46 -7.51 -10.19
C ARG A 86 18.62 -8.40 -9.72
N ASN A 87 18.31 -9.48 -9.00
CA ASN A 87 19.31 -10.43 -8.51
C ASN A 87 19.91 -11.32 -9.61
N SER A 88 19.18 -11.52 -10.71
CA SER A 88 19.65 -12.29 -11.85
C SER A 88 20.37 -11.45 -12.93
N SER A 89 20.31 -10.11 -12.86
CA SER A 89 20.90 -9.22 -13.86
C SER A 89 22.42 -9.09 -13.68
N PRO A 90 23.23 -9.17 -14.75
CA PRO A 90 24.69 -9.04 -14.66
C PRO A 90 25.16 -7.64 -14.24
N GLU A 91 24.34 -6.60 -14.36
CA GLU A 91 24.71 -5.21 -14.00
C GLU A 91 24.86 -5.00 -12.48
N THR A 92 24.14 -5.77 -11.64
CA THR A 92 24.30 -5.72 -10.17
C THR A 92 25.63 -6.29 -9.70
N ALA A 93 26.38 -6.99 -10.56
CA ALA A 93 27.73 -7.44 -10.27
C ALA A 93 28.77 -6.30 -10.28
N THR A 94 28.49 -5.18 -10.95
CA THR A 94 29.50 -4.16 -11.30
C THR A 94 29.32 -2.79 -10.64
N SER A 95 28.18 -2.48 -10.03
CA SER A 95 27.86 -1.12 -9.54
C SER A 95 28.00 -0.90 -8.03
N GLN A 96 28.32 -1.93 -7.25
CA GLN A 96 28.65 -1.80 -5.84
C GLN A 96 30.18 -1.87 -5.67
N PRO A 97 30.82 -1.00 -4.87
CA PRO A 97 32.23 -1.18 -4.54
C PRO A 97 32.38 -2.58 -3.91
N ILE A 98 33.23 -3.41 -4.52
CA ILE A 98 33.58 -4.75 -4.04
C ILE A 98 34.00 -4.58 -2.59
N GLN A 99 33.13 -4.94 -1.64
CA GLN A 99 33.54 -5.06 -0.26
C GLN A 99 34.54 -6.22 -0.20
N ALA A 100 35.62 -6.01 0.56
CA ALA A 100 36.59 -7.06 0.82
C ALA A 100 35.82 -8.30 1.28
N GLU A 101 35.97 -9.41 0.55
CA GLU A 101 35.23 -10.69 0.65
C GLU A 101 34.19 -11.03 -0.44
N GLY A 102 34.18 -10.32 -1.58
CA GLY A 102 33.79 -10.93 -2.86
C GLY A 102 32.33 -11.39 -3.05
N VAL A 103 31.42 -11.02 -2.15
CA VAL A 103 29.98 -11.23 -2.29
C VAL A 103 29.30 -9.87 -2.35
N ASN A 104 28.74 -9.52 -3.52
CA ASN A 104 27.83 -8.38 -3.58
C ASN A 104 26.56 -8.76 -2.79
N PRO A 105 26.09 -7.92 -1.84
CA PRO A 105 24.87 -8.22 -1.12
C PRO A 105 23.69 -8.28 -2.10
N ALA A 106 22.88 -9.32 -1.98
CA ALA A 106 21.68 -9.49 -2.79
C ALA A 106 20.74 -8.28 -2.61
N PHE A 107 19.98 -7.96 -3.66
CA PHE A 107 18.91 -6.98 -3.59
C PHE A 107 17.74 -7.57 -2.78
N THR A 108 17.38 -6.91 -1.67
CA THR A 108 16.43 -7.43 -0.68
C THR A 108 15.12 -6.64 -0.63
N ILE A 109 14.11 -7.25 0.00
CA ILE A 109 12.80 -6.65 0.31
C ILE A 109 12.75 -6.37 1.82
N ARG A 110 12.51 -5.12 2.20
CA ARG A 110 12.26 -4.74 3.60
C ARG A 110 10.76 -4.79 3.89
N ALA A 111 10.33 -5.69 4.77
CA ALA A 111 8.93 -5.85 5.13
C ALA A 111 8.48 -4.69 6.07
N GLU A 112 7.73 -3.73 5.53
CA GLU A 112 7.34 -2.49 6.23
C GLU A 112 5.89 -2.53 6.71
N GLY A 113 5.72 -2.74 8.03
CA GLY A 113 4.43 -2.76 8.71
C GLY A 113 3.67 -1.45 8.63
N GLY A 114 4.36 -0.31 8.60
CA GLY A 114 3.78 1.03 8.57
C GLY A 114 3.08 1.40 7.26
N ILE A 115 3.35 0.66 6.17
CA ILE A 115 2.62 0.77 4.89
C ILE A 115 1.70 -0.43 4.64
N SER A 116 1.26 -1.10 5.72
CA SER A 116 0.31 -2.21 5.64
C SER A 116 -1.13 -1.77 5.38
N GLU A 117 -1.93 -2.76 4.99
CA GLU A 117 -3.36 -2.66 4.69
C GLU A 117 -4.12 -1.87 5.74
N TRP A 118 -5.15 -1.17 5.30
CA TRP A 118 -6.09 -0.49 6.19
C TRP A 118 -7.24 -1.44 6.56
N PHE A 119 -7.52 -1.50 7.86
CA PHE A 119 -8.77 -2.04 8.36
C PHE A 119 -9.42 -0.97 9.21
N GLY A 120 -10.68 -0.65 8.92
CA GLY A 120 -11.45 0.29 9.73
C GLY A 120 -11.60 -0.21 11.16
N ALA A 121 -11.72 0.73 12.10
CA ALA A 121 -11.80 0.40 13.52
C ALA A 121 -12.91 -0.62 13.83
N ALA A 122 -12.61 -1.60 14.67
CA ALA A 122 -13.51 -2.70 15.01
C ALA A 122 -13.44 -3.05 16.50
N HIS A 123 -14.53 -3.64 17.01
CA HIS A 123 -14.61 -4.19 18.35
C HIS A 123 -13.90 -5.56 18.49
N PHE A 124 -13.34 -6.08 17.40
CA PHE A 124 -12.53 -7.30 17.32
C PHE A 124 -11.15 -6.98 16.74
N GLU A 125 -10.19 -7.91 16.89
CA GLU A 125 -8.87 -7.77 16.28
C GLU A 125 -8.89 -8.29 14.84
N HIS A 126 -8.33 -7.50 13.92
CA HIS A 126 -8.09 -7.97 12.55
C HIS A 126 -6.83 -8.83 12.53
N PRO A 127 -6.82 -9.97 11.81
CA PRO A 127 -5.62 -10.79 11.68
C PRO A 127 -4.45 -9.96 11.15
N MET A 128 -3.28 -10.16 11.77
CA MET A 128 -2.03 -9.58 11.30
C MET A 128 -1.48 -10.36 10.11
N TYR A 129 -0.58 -9.73 9.36
CA TYR A 129 0.22 -10.42 8.35
C TYR A 129 1.07 -11.53 8.98
N ALA A 130 1.51 -12.47 8.15
CA ALA A 130 2.33 -13.59 8.60
C ALA A 130 3.64 -13.11 9.26
N PRO A 131 4.14 -13.82 10.29
CA PRO A 131 5.42 -13.50 10.90
C PRO A 131 6.56 -13.77 9.90
N MET A 132 7.73 -13.16 10.11
CA MET A 132 8.83 -13.19 9.14
C MET A 132 9.28 -14.61 8.80
N GLU A 133 9.31 -15.51 9.80
CA GLU A 133 9.71 -16.90 9.64
C GLU A 133 8.80 -17.67 8.67
N VAL A 134 7.55 -17.22 8.50
CA VAL A 134 6.61 -17.77 7.51
C VAL A 134 6.82 -17.11 6.16
N LEU A 135 7.06 -15.80 6.10
CA LEU A 135 7.27 -15.07 4.85
C LEU A 135 8.55 -15.49 4.13
N GLU A 136 9.64 -15.73 4.85
CA GLU A 136 10.94 -16.17 4.30
C GLU A 136 10.83 -17.48 3.52
N GLN A 137 9.94 -18.38 3.94
CA GLN A 137 9.69 -19.65 3.24
C GLN A 137 9.14 -19.43 1.82
N TYR A 138 8.51 -18.30 1.57
CA TYR A 138 7.92 -17.94 0.29
C TYR A 138 8.73 -16.88 -0.46
N PHE A 139 9.43 -16.01 0.26
CA PHE A 139 10.13 -14.84 -0.26
C PHE A 139 11.57 -14.77 0.31
N PRO A 140 12.52 -15.53 -0.26
CA PRO A 140 13.87 -15.67 0.28
C PRO A 140 14.72 -14.38 0.26
N ALA A 141 14.27 -13.35 -0.48
CA ALA A 141 14.95 -12.07 -0.57
C ALA A 141 14.52 -11.08 0.53
N VAL A 142 13.70 -11.50 1.50
CA VAL A 142 13.30 -10.65 2.62
C VAL A 142 14.50 -10.35 3.51
N ASP A 143 14.64 -9.08 3.91
CA ASP A 143 15.62 -8.62 4.90
C ASP A 143 15.08 -8.84 6.31
N GLU A 144 15.47 -9.94 6.94
CA GLU A 144 15.05 -10.33 8.31
C GLU A 144 15.55 -9.35 9.38
N THR A 145 16.61 -8.58 9.08
CA THR A 145 17.18 -7.60 10.01
C THR A 145 16.38 -6.30 10.04
N TYR A 146 15.46 -6.13 9.09
CA TYR A 146 14.64 -4.94 8.99
C TYR A 146 13.54 -4.90 10.05
N THR A 147 13.48 -3.79 10.79
CA THR A 147 12.36 -3.51 11.71
C THR A 147 11.63 -2.23 11.29
N SER A 148 10.30 -2.33 11.23
CA SER A 148 9.39 -1.22 10.96
C SER A 148 9.38 -0.22 12.10
N ALA A 149 9.26 1.08 11.79
CA ALA A 149 9.18 2.13 12.80
C ALA A 149 7.80 2.21 13.46
N VAL A 150 6.76 1.81 12.74
CA VAL A 150 5.37 1.83 13.18
C VAL A 150 4.63 0.65 12.57
N THR A 151 3.59 0.16 13.25
CA THR A 151 2.72 -0.92 12.78
C THR A 151 1.26 -0.52 12.95
N ARG A 152 0.36 -1.21 12.25
CA ARG A 152 -1.09 -1.01 12.38
C ARG A 152 -1.59 -1.48 13.76
N PRO A 153 -2.52 -0.76 14.42
CA PRO A 153 -3.19 -1.26 15.61
C PRO A 153 -4.03 -2.52 15.33
N PRO A 154 -4.07 -3.53 16.22
CA PRO A 154 -4.78 -4.79 15.99
C PRO A 154 -6.26 -4.62 15.63
N ASN A 155 -6.97 -3.74 16.35
CA ASN A 155 -8.39 -3.43 16.19
C ASN A 155 -8.73 -2.49 15.02
N GLY A 156 -7.77 -2.21 14.13
CA GLY A 156 -7.99 -1.29 13.01
C GLY A 156 -7.90 0.16 13.46
N GLU A 157 -8.12 1.07 12.51
CA GLU A 157 -7.89 2.50 12.70
C GLU A 157 -8.86 3.34 11.85
N SER A 158 -9.10 4.59 12.24
CA SER A 158 -9.85 5.53 11.39
C SER A 158 -9.04 5.91 10.14
N ALA A 159 -9.70 6.45 9.11
CA ALA A 159 -9.00 6.94 7.94
C ALA A 159 -7.96 8.03 8.29
N THR A 160 -8.26 8.92 9.25
CA THR A 160 -7.30 9.91 9.75
C THR A 160 -6.09 9.24 10.44
N ALA A 161 -6.33 8.23 11.28
CA ALA A 161 -5.27 7.49 11.95
C ALA A 161 -4.38 6.72 10.94
N LEU A 162 -4.97 6.17 9.86
CA LEU A 162 -4.22 5.62 8.73
C LEU A 162 -3.25 6.65 8.14
N HIS A 163 -3.70 7.88 7.86
CA HIS A 163 -2.82 8.92 7.31
C HIS A 163 -1.68 9.26 8.29
N LEU A 164 -1.97 9.34 9.59
CA LEU A 164 -0.94 9.56 10.63
C LEU A 164 0.09 8.43 10.68
N ARG A 165 -0.36 7.17 10.63
CA ARG A 165 0.54 6.01 10.58
C ARG A 165 1.42 6.05 9.34
N VAL A 166 0.85 6.34 8.17
CA VAL A 166 1.59 6.40 6.91
C VAL A 166 2.59 7.56 6.91
N ALA A 167 2.23 8.74 7.45
CA ALA A 167 3.15 9.86 7.60
C ALA A 167 4.35 9.51 8.48
N ARG A 168 4.13 8.86 9.64
CA ARG A 168 5.20 8.39 10.53
C ARG A 168 6.10 7.36 9.86
N ALA A 169 5.52 6.40 9.15
CA ALA A 169 6.28 5.40 8.39
C ALA A 169 7.15 6.09 7.34
N MET A 170 6.57 6.98 6.53
CA MET A 170 7.29 7.68 5.47
C MET A 170 8.40 8.58 5.98
N GLN A 171 8.19 9.28 7.10
CA GLN A 171 9.26 10.06 7.72
C GLN A 171 10.47 9.17 8.06
N ALA A 172 10.24 8.02 8.70
CA ALA A 172 11.30 7.07 9.04
C ALA A 172 11.98 6.46 7.81
N LEU A 173 11.21 6.13 6.75
CA LEU A 173 11.75 5.58 5.50
C LEU A 173 12.60 6.60 4.74
N ILE A 174 12.16 7.85 4.67
CA ILE A 174 12.89 8.94 4.01
C ILE A 174 14.21 9.19 4.74
N GLU A 175 14.19 9.37 6.07
CA GLU A 175 15.40 9.59 6.86
C GLU A 175 16.39 8.42 6.76
N ARG A 176 15.88 7.18 6.78
CA ARG A 176 16.71 5.99 6.60
C ARG A 176 17.36 5.97 5.21
N SER A 177 16.58 6.19 4.17
CA SER A 177 17.05 6.15 2.79
C SER A 177 18.07 7.26 2.52
N ASP A 178 17.83 8.46 3.06
CA ASP A 178 18.78 9.57 3.00
C ASP A 178 20.10 9.22 3.70
N ARG A 179 20.04 8.66 4.91
CA ARG A 179 21.21 8.22 5.68
C ARG A 179 21.99 7.11 4.99
N GLU A 180 21.30 6.19 4.32
CA GLU A 180 21.89 5.09 3.55
C GLU A 180 22.36 5.52 2.15
N GLY A 181 22.20 6.78 1.76
CA GLY A 181 22.66 7.27 0.46
C GLY A 181 21.83 6.81 -0.73
N LYS A 182 20.61 6.30 -0.50
CA LYS A 182 19.70 5.77 -1.54
C LYS A 182 19.11 6.94 -2.35
N LYS A 183 19.07 6.82 -3.68
CA LYS A 183 18.48 7.81 -4.59
C LYS A 183 17.03 7.50 -4.94
N ALA A 184 16.69 6.22 -5.08
CA ALA A 184 15.32 5.81 -5.38
C ALA A 184 14.87 4.62 -4.53
N ILE A 185 13.65 4.67 -4.01
CA ILE A 185 13.03 3.55 -3.30
C ILE A 185 11.69 3.18 -3.91
N LEU A 186 11.31 1.92 -3.81
CA LEU A 186 10.01 1.41 -4.25
C LEU A 186 9.20 0.92 -3.04
N LEU A 187 7.95 1.36 -2.96
CA LEU A 187 6.99 0.97 -1.95
C LEU A 187 5.87 0.14 -2.57
N CYS A 188 5.62 -1.08 -2.09
CA CYS A 188 4.44 -1.87 -2.48
C CYS A 188 3.42 -1.93 -1.36
N SER A 189 2.18 -1.53 -1.65
CA SER A 189 1.15 -1.37 -0.62
C SER A 189 -0.27 -1.68 -1.16
N HIS A 190 -1.29 -1.19 -0.45
CA HIS A 190 -2.71 -1.46 -0.67
C HIS A 190 -3.44 -0.19 -1.05
N ALA A 191 -4.67 -0.31 -1.56
CA ALA A 191 -5.40 0.82 -2.13
C ALA A 191 -5.46 2.06 -1.23
N ALA A 192 -6.06 1.94 -0.04
CA ALA A 192 -6.21 3.04 0.90
C ALA A 192 -4.86 3.64 1.31
N THR A 193 -3.86 2.78 1.53
CA THR A 193 -2.51 3.20 1.90
C THR A 193 -1.79 3.91 0.76
N VAL A 194 -1.99 3.52 -0.50
CA VAL A 194 -1.42 4.19 -1.70
C VAL A 194 -1.98 5.62 -1.83
N ILE A 195 -3.28 5.80 -1.60
CA ILE A 195 -3.90 7.13 -1.60
C ILE A 195 -3.35 7.96 -0.45
N ALA A 196 -3.32 7.40 0.77
CA ALA A 196 -2.74 8.08 1.93
C ALA A 196 -1.26 8.45 1.70
N LEU A 197 -0.46 7.58 1.06
CA LEU A 197 0.92 7.87 0.67
C LEU A 197 1.01 9.12 -0.22
N GLY A 198 0.16 9.22 -1.24
CA GLY A 198 0.12 10.39 -2.12
C GLY A 198 -0.19 11.68 -1.37
N ARG A 199 -1.21 11.63 -0.51
CA ARG A 199 -1.62 12.78 0.33
C ARG A 199 -0.52 13.23 1.29
N VAL A 200 0.11 12.32 2.03
CA VAL A 200 1.14 12.68 3.01
C VAL A 200 2.46 13.12 2.37
N LEU A 201 2.84 12.52 1.23
CA LEU A 201 4.07 12.88 0.51
C LEU A 201 3.97 14.28 -0.07
N THR A 202 2.82 14.59 -0.69
CA THR A 202 2.60 15.89 -1.33
C THR A 202 2.13 16.98 -0.35
N GLY A 203 1.72 16.60 0.86
CA GLY A 203 1.03 17.48 1.80
C GLY A 203 -0.37 17.89 1.35
N GLN A 204 -0.89 17.29 0.28
CA GLN A 204 -2.24 17.55 -0.25
C GLN A 204 -3.21 16.58 0.41
N VAL A 205 -3.59 16.89 1.65
CA VAL A 205 -4.59 16.12 2.37
C VAL A 205 -5.92 16.89 2.30
N PRO A 206 -6.96 16.36 1.63
CA PRO A 206 -8.21 17.06 1.44
C PRO A 206 -9.03 17.10 2.73
N ASN A 207 -9.87 18.13 2.90
CA ASN A 207 -10.81 18.19 4.03
C ASN A 207 -11.87 17.09 3.93
N ASP A 208 -12.28 16.77 2.69
CA ASP A 208 -13.14 15.63 2.39
C ASP A 208 -12.27 14.45 1.96
N LEU A 209 -12.21 13.41 2.79
CA LEU A 209 -11.36 12.25 2.50
C LEU A 209 -11.83 11.46 1.27
N GLU A 210 -13.06 11.64 0.81
CA GLU A 210 -13.61 11.00 -0.40
C GLU A 210 -13.15 11.61 -1.71
N GLU A 211 -12.40 12.72 -1.65
CA GLU A 211 -11.87 13.39 -2.84
C GLU A 211 -11.08 12.41 -3.71
N ASP A 212 -11.36 12.42 -5.01
CA ASP A 212 -10.76 11.52 -6.01
C ASP A 212 -9.45 12.11 -6.55
N ASP A 213 -8.46 12.22 -5.66
CA ASP A 213 -7.19 12.93 -5.87
C ASP A 213 -6.05 11.99 -6.28
N PHE A 214 -5.84 10.90 -5.54
CA PHE A 214 -4.83 9.89 -5.82
C PHE A 214 -5.47 8.57 -6.25
N GLN A 215 -4.99 8.03 -7.35
CA GLN A 215 -5.49 6.79 -7.93
C GLN A 215 -4.73 5.59 -7.37
N ALA A 216 -5.41 4.44 -7.31
CA ALA A 216 -4.83 3.22 -6.78
C ALA A 216 -5.31 1.98 -7.55
N PHE A 217 -4.93 1.85 -8.81
CA PHE A 217 -5.21 0.66 -9.63
C PHE A 217 -4.28 -0.51 -9.28
N THR A 218 -4.71 -1.75 -9.52
CA THR A 218 -3.84 -2.92 -9.29
C THR A 218 -2.59 -2.86 -10.15
N CYS A 219 -1.41 -3.04 -9.54
CA CYS A 219 -0.10 -2.83 -10.17
C CYS A 219 0.12 -1.43 -10.79
N GLY A 220 -0.74 -0.45 -10.50
CA GLY A 220 -0.54 0.93 -10.95
C GLY A 220 0.62 1.60 -10.21
N LEU A 221 1.48 2.30 -10.96
CA LEU A 221 2.71 2.91 -10.47
C LEU A 221 2.55 4.43 -10.32
N SER A 222 2.70 4.94 -9.10
CA SER A 222 2.84 6.37 -8.83
C SER A 222 4.31 6.75 -8.65
N VAL A 223 4.66 7.96 -9.06
CA VAL A 223 6.02 8.50 -8.99
C VAL A 223 6.00 9.82 -8.24
N TYR A 224 6.76 9.88 -7.14
CA TYR A 224 6.91 11.09 -6.34
C TYR A 224 8.36 11.56 -6.38
N ARG A 225 8.61 12.78 -6.88
CA ARG A 225 9.94 13.36 -6.98
C ARG A 225 10.13 14.44 -5.91
N ARG A 226 11.30 14.43 -5.25
CA ARG A 226 11.62 15.44 -4.25
C ARG A 226 11.84 16.81 -4.90
N ASN A 227 11.21 17.84 -4.36
CA ASN A 227 11.36 19.21 -4.82
C ASN A 227 12.72 19.79 -4.39
N ARG A 228 13.63 19.99 -5.36
CA ARG A 228 14.97 20.56 -5.12
C ARG A 228 14.98 22.05 -4.78
N GLN A 229 13.86 22.77 -4.94
CA GLN A 229 13.76 24.22 -4.69
C GLN A 229 13.25 24.59 -3.28
N GLY A 230 13.04 23.62 -2.37
CA GLY A 230 12.84 23.90 -0.95
C GLY A 230 11.55 24.64 -0.58
N LYS A 231 10.53 24.66 -1.45
CA LYS A 231 9.26 25.36 -1.18
C LYS A 231 8.25 24.58 -0.32
N GLY A 232 8.54 23.32 0.03
CA GLY A 232 7.76 22.55 1.00
C GLY A 232 8.52 22.38 2.30
N GLN A 233 8.51 23.38 3.19
CA GLN A 233 8.89 23.16 4.58
C GLN A 233 7.76 22.42 5.29
N GLY A 234 7.66 21.11 5.05
CA GLY A 234 7.00 20.22 6.01
C GLY A 234 7.87 20.23 7.27
N THR A 235 7.45 20.95 8.31
CA THR A 235 7.97 20.76 9.67
C THR A 235 7.58 19.34 10.03
N GLY A 236 8.53 18.39 9.91
CA GLY A 236 8.26 16.96 9.97
C GLY A 236 7.23 16.59 11.03
N ALA A 237 6.31 15.68 10.68
CA ALA A 237 5.09 15.38 11.43
C ALA A 237 5.21 15.56 12.95
N GLU A 238 4.82 16.73 13.47
CA GLU A 238 4.56 16.87 14.90
C GLU A 238 3.35 16.00 15.20
N VAL A 239 3.46 15.17 16.24
CA VAL A 239 2.47 14.16 16.61
C VAL A 239 1.12 14.83 16.86
N ALA A 240 0.26 14.84 15.84
CA ALA A 240 -1.10 15.37 15.97
C ALA A 240 -1.87 14.50 16.97
N ASN A 241 -2.48 15.14 17.96
CA ASN A 241 -3.38 14.51 18.91
C ASN A 241 -4.75 14.32 18.21
N GLU A 242 -5.29 13.10 18.22
CA GLU A 242 -6.55 12.71 17.57
C GLU A 242 -7.77 13.55 17.99
N SER A 243 -7.68 14.27 19.11
CA SER A 243 -8.81 14.93 19.77
C SER A 243 -9.22 16.29 19.20
N ARG A 244 -8.59 16.82 18.14
CA ARG A 244 -9.04 18.03 17.42
C ARG A 244 -8.68 18.02 15.93
N PRO A 245 -9.65 17.79 15.01
CA PRO A 245 -9.50 18.13 13.62
C PRO A 245 -9.68 19.65 13.47
N ASP A 246 -8.67 20.42 13.88
CA ASP A 246 -8.54 21.84 13.53
C ASP A 246 -7.86 21.95 12.16
N HIS A 247 -8.05 23.07 11.47
CA HIS A 247 -7.47 23.56 10.22
C HIS A 247 -5.92 23.42 10.06
N GLY A 248 -5.23 22.76 10.99
CA GLY A 248 -3.80 22.45 10.95
C GLY A 248 -3.44 20.96 10.81
N TRP A 249 -4.40 20.01 10.79
CA TRP A 249 -4.07 18.57 10.68
C TRP A 249 -3.36 18.20 9.36
N THR A 250 -3.53 19.00 8.31
CA THR A 250 -2.84 18.84 7.03
C THR A 250 -1.35 19.18 7.14
N SER A 251 -0.99 20.24 7.88
CA SER A 251 0.40 20.64 8.10
C SER A 251 1.20 19.63 8.95
N SER A 252 0.54 18.90 9.86
CA SER A 252 1.18 17.88 10.69
C SER A 252 1.34 16.52 9.99
N LEU A 253 0.75 16.33 8.81
CA LEU A 253 0.88 15.10 8.02
C LEU A 253 1.95 15.17 6.92
N ALA A 254 2.37 16.39 6.55
CA ALA A 254 3.39 16.57 5.54
C ALA A 254 4.73 16.00 6.03
N VAL A 255 5.29 15.06 5.25
CA VAL A 255 6.61 14.50 5.53
C VAL A 255 7.72 15.40 5.00
N SER A 256 8.91 15.24 5.58
CA SER A 256 10.07 16.04 5.19
C SER A 256 10.45 15.84 3.71
N GLY A 257 10.98 16.89 3.10
CA GLY A 257 11.56 16.86 1.76
C GLY A 257 10.73 17.53 0.66
N GLY A 258 9.40 17.60 0.82
CA GLY A 258 8.48 18.16 -0.17
C GLY A 258 8.47 17.35 -1.48
N TRP A 259 7.35 16.72 -1.82
CA TRP A 259 7.28 15.78 -2.94
C TRP A 259 6.22 16.18 -3.96
N ASP A 260 6.58 16.14 -5.24
CA ASP A 260 5.68 16.39 -6.35
C ASP A 260 5.27 15.04 -6.98
N CYS A 261 3.97 14.85 -7.22
CA CYS A 261 3.44 13.66 -7.91
C CYS A 261 3.60 13.84 -9.43
N GLU A 262 4.52 13.08 -10.05
CA GLU A 262 4.78 13.12 -11.51
C GLU A 262 3.92 12.13 -12.29
N ALA A 263 3.53 11.03 -11.65
CA ALA A 263 2.62 10.04 -12.19
C ALA A 263 1.71 9.52 -11.08
N ASN A 264 0.43 9.36 -11.39
CA ASN A 264 -0.61 8.97 -10.43
C ASN A 264 -1.24 7.65 -10.88
N SER A 265 -0.70 6.54 -10.37
CA SER A 265 -1.13 5.17 -10.69
C SER A 265 -1.09 4.85 -12.19
N ASP A 266 0.02 5.16 -12.86
CA ASP A 266 0.22 4.81 -14.27
C ASP A 266 0.11 3.30 -14.47
N CYS A 267 -0.72 2.92 -15.44
CA CYS A 267 -0.97 1.54 -15.86
C CYS A 267 -0.66 1.33 -17.35
N SER A 268 0.03 2.28 -18.00
CA SER A 268 0.32 2.25 -19.44
C SER A 268 1.18 1.06 -19.87
N PHE A 269 1.96 0.49 -18.94
CA PHE A 269 2.78 -0.70 -19.15
C PHE A 269 2.03 -2.01 -18.91
N LEU A 270 0.82 -1.96 -18.36
CA LEU A 270 -0.02 -3.14 -18.15
C LEU A 270 -0.84 -3.42 -19.39
N ARG A 271 -0.85 -4.68 -19.86
CA ARG A 271 -1.54 -5.06 -21.09
C ARG A 271 -3.03 -4.74 -21.06
N ASN A 272 -3.66 -4.85 -19.90
CA ASN A 272 -5.09 -4.63 -19.71
C ASN A 272 -5.42 -3.24 -19.14
N GLY A 273 -4.42 -2.36 -19.00
CA GLY A 273 -4.60 -1.02 -18.48
C GLY A 273 -5.06 -0.97 -17.01
N PRO A 274 -5.73 0.11 -16.59
CA PRO A 274 -6.13 0.30 -15.19
C PRO A 274 -7.30 -0.60 -14.80
N GLU A 275 -7.15 -1.30 -13.67
CA GLU A 275 -8.18 -2.20 -13.13
C GLU A 275 -8.38 -1.98 -11.62
N ARG A 276 -9.62 -2.21 -11.17
CA ARG A 276 -10.00 -2.25 -9.74
C ARG A 276 -9.62 -0.99 -8.95
N GLY A 277 -9.78 0.20 -9.54
CA GLY A 277 -9.61 1.47 -8.85
C GLY A 277 -10.40 1.53 -7.54
N TRP A 278 -9.93 2.33 -6.60
CA TRP A 278 -10.51 2.45 -5.27
C TRP A 278 -10.33 3.90 -4.80
N ARG A 279 -11.27 4.37 -3.97
CA ARG A 279 -11.23 5.65 -3.27
C ARG A 279 -11.89 5.49 -1.91
N PHE A 280 -11.60 6.39 -0.98
CA PHE A 280 -12.28 6.40 0.33
C PHE A 280 -13.79 6.62 0.16
N SER A 281 -14.58 6.02 1.05
CA SER A 281 -16.03 6.22 1.18
C SER A 281 -16.47 6.25 2.65
N VAL A 282 -17.61 6.89 2.92
CA VAL A 282 -18.11 7.40 4.23
C VAL A 282 -17.91 6.47 5.44
N ASP A 283 -17.93 5.15 5.30
CA ASP A 283 -17.79 4.25 6.45
C ASP A 283 -17.19 2.89 6.09
N GLU A 284 -16.01 2.59 6.65
CA GLU A 284 -15.42 1.25 6.68
C GLU A 284 -15.23 0.73 8.11
N SER A 285 -15.85 1.39 9.10
CA SER A 285 -15.74 1.03 10.51
C SER A 285 -16.75 -0.05 10.92
N PHE A 286 -16.42 -0.82 11.96
CA PHE A 286 -17.25 -1.89 12.52
C PHE A 286 -17.66 -1.58 13.97
N VAL A 287 -17.68 -0.30 14.37
CA VAL A 287 -17.94 0.14 15.74
C VAL A 287 -19.43 0.34 16.05
N ASP A 288 -20.26 0.65 15.05
CA ASP A 288 -21.68 1.01 15.25
C ASP A 288 -22.65 -0.20 15.26
N PHE A 289 -22.16 -1.41 15.06
CA PHE A 289 -22.99 -2.63 15.09
C PHE A 289 -23.45 -3.03 16.52
N GLY A 290 -23.04 -2.29 17.55
CA GLY A 290 -23.35 -2.56 18.95
C GLY A 290 -24.66 -1.97 19.49
N SER A 291 -25.38 -1.13 18.74
CA SER A 291 -26.56 -0.44 19.32
C SER A 291 -27.61 0.03 18.28
N SER A 292 -28.10 -0.87 17.43
CA SER A 292 -29.41 -0.65 16.80
C SER A 292 -30.13 -1.96 16.52
N GLU A 293 -31.38 -2.06 16.97
CA GLU A 293 -32.33 -3.05 16.47
C GLU A 293 -32.43 -2.92 14.95
N LEU A 294 -32.35 -4.05 14.24
CA LEU A 294 -32.47 -4.17 12.79
C LEU A 294 -33.70 -3.42 12.25
N PRO A 295 -33.55 -2.45 11.33
CA PRO A 295 -34.56 -2.18 10.33
C PRO A 295 -34.20 -3.03 9.10
N GLY A 296 -35.04 -4.03 8.81
CA GLY A 296 -34.89 -4.85 7.60
C GLY A 296 -34.84 -3.96 6.35
N SER A 297 -33.67 -3.91 5.70
CA SER A 297 -33.56 -3.35 4.36
C SER A 297 -33.81 -4.47 3.36
N THR A 298 -35.03 -4.48 2.84
CA THR A 298 -35.40 -5.18 1.63
C THR A 298 -34.42 -4.85 0.51
N VAL A 299 -33.77 -5.88 -0.03
CA VAL A 299 -33.13 -5.88 -1.34
C VAL A 299 -34.18 -5.45 -2.37
N GLY A 300 -34.05 -4.24 -2.88
CA GLY A 300 -34.83 -3.77 -4.02
C GLY A 300 -34.26 -4.36 -5.30
N THR A 301 -34.78 -5.51 -5.72
CA THR A 301 -34.69 -5.98 -7.10
C THR A 301 -35.53 -5.04 -7.97
N LEU A 302 -34.89 -4.39 -8.95
CA LEU A 302 -35.61 -3.71 -10.03
C LEU A 302 -36.13 -4.77 -11.01
N ASP A 303 -37.31 -5.33 -10.74
CA ASP A 303 -38.08 -6.07 -11.74
C ASP A 303 -39.08 -5.12 -12.43
N GLY A 304 -39.00 -5.08 -13.76
CA GLY A 304 -39.79 -4.22 -14.63
C GLY A 304 -41.29 -4.52 -14.64
N PRO A 305 -42.10 -3.65 -15.29
CA PRO A 305 -43.55 -3.72 -15.20
C PRO A 305 -44.09 -4.94 -15.94
N GLY A 306 -44.92 -5.72 -15.24
CA GLY A 306 -45.62 -6.88 -15.77
C GLY A 306 -46.60 -6.50 -16.89
N LEU A 307 -46.54 -7.26 -17.98
CA LEU A 307 -47.62 -7.33 -18.95
C LEU A 307 -48.79 -8.13 -18.35
N ASP A 308 -49.90 -7.44 -18.14
CA ASP A 308 -51.21 -8.03 -17.88
C ASP A 308 -51.74 -8.71 -19.15
N SER A 309 -52.12 -9.97 -19.01
CA SER A 309 -52.74 -10.76 -20.06
C SER A 309 -54.22 -10.92 -19.75
N SER A 310 -55.03 -9.94 -20.16
CA SER A 310 -56.44 -10.19 -20.45
C SER A 310 -57.07 -9.12 -21.37
N LYS A 311 -57.48 -9.58 -22.57
CA LYS A 311 -58.47 -9.01 -23.51
C LYS A 311 -58.00 -7.96 -24.54
N LEU A 312 -58.02 -8.43 -25.79
CA LEU A 312 -58.01 -7.74 -27.10
C LEU A 312 -56.72 -7.06 -27.56
#